data_AF-A0A0J6VQ30-F1
#
_entry.id   AF-A0A0J6VQ30-F1
#
_cell.length_a   1.000
_cell.length_b   1.000
_cell.length_c   1.000
_cell.angle_alpha   90.00
_cell.angle_beta   90.00
_cell.angle_gamma   90.00
#
_symmetry.space_group_name_H-M   'P 1'
#
loop_
_entity.id
_entity.type
_entity.pdbx_description
1 polymer ?
#
loop_
_entity_poly.entity_id
_entity_poly.type
_entity_poly.pdbx_seq_one_letter_code
_entity_poly.pdbx_strand_id
1 'polypeptide(L)'
;MAATDQSRPVGRVDEAGPDPFAIDVFAFPAGANPAMRWMAESLAFAAKRLTAQSEHLVALGRCGSIVEAQKLTAAYLARAASDCQHEAGTFLQRITGTK
;
A
#
# COMPACT_ATOMS: atom_id res chain seq x y z
N MET A 1 37.58 41.62 -3.43
CA MET A 1 37.22 40.92 -4.68
C MET A 1 37.11 39.43 -4.37
N ALA A 2 35.88 38.94 -4.18
CA ALA A 2 35.49 37.54 -4.29
C ALA A 2 33.96 37.52 -4.11
N ALA A 3 33.26 37.47 -5.23
CA ALA A 3 31.82 37.26 -5.30
C ALA A 3 31.59 35.76 -5.47
N THR A 4 30.69 35.20 -4.66
CA THR A 4 29.93 34.00 -5.04
C THR A 4 28.61 34.02 -4.30
N ASP A 5 27.64 34.61 -4.99
CA ASP A 5 26.21 34.39 -4.81
C ASP A 5 25.91 32.92 -5.18
N GLN A 6 25.36 32.15 -4.23
CA GLN A 6 24.82 30.82 -4.52
C GLN A 6 23.42 30.73 -3.92
N SER A 7 22.47 31.32 -4.65
CA SER A 7 21.05 31.02 -4.54
C SER A 7 20.84 29.49 -4.57
N ARG A 8 20.41 28.91 -3.45
CA ARG A 8 19.85 27.55 -3.41
C ARG A 8 18.33 27.64 -3.54
N PRO A 9 17.70 26.84 -4.41
CA PRO A 9 16.27 26.87 -4.60
C PRO A 9 15.54 26.33 -3.37
N VAL A 10 14.40 26.97 -3.10
CA VAL A 10 13.36 26.60 -2.12
C VAL A 10 13.17 25.09 -2.12
N GLY A 11 13.44 24.49 -0.96
CA GLY A 11 13.19 23.08 -0.70
C GLY A 11 11.73 22.75 -1.03
N ARG A 12 11.59 21.78 -1.92
CA ARG A 12 10.36 21.05 -2.22
C ARG A 12 9.69 20.68 -0.89
N VAL A 13 8.41 21.04 -0.77
CA VAL A 13 7.52 20.55 0.27
C VAL A 13 7.29 19.07 0.00
N ASP A 14 8.20 18.22 0.49
CA ASP A 14 7.95 16.79 0.64
C ASP A 14 7.25 16.56 1.99
N GLU A 15 6.06 17.15 2.16
CA GLU A 15 5.11 16.79 3.23
C GLU A 15 4.19 15.68 2.71
N ALA A 16 4.80 14.60 2.22
CA ALA A 16 4.16 13.29 2.29
C ALA A 16 4.47 12.78 3.71
N GLY A 17 3.68 13.26 4.68
CA GLY A 17 3.70 12.69 6.02
C GLY A 17 3.59 11.17 5.94
N PRO A 18 4.21 10.42 6.87
CA PRO A 18 4.23 8.97 6.82
C PRO A 18 2.79 8.49 6.66
N ASP A 19 2.55 7.69 5.61
CA ASP A 19 1.27 7.04 5.40
C ASP A 19 0.91 6.38 6.74
N PRO A 20 -0.22 6.75 7.39
CA PRO A 20 -0.60 6.18 8.67
C PRO A 20 -0.80 4.66 8.62
N PHE A 21 -0.81 4.08 7.41
CA PHE A 21 -0.85 2.65 7.14
C PHE A 21 0.47 2.06 6.62
N ALA A 22 1.52 2.87 6.43
CA ALA A 22 2.90 2.38 6.29
C ALA A 22 3.39 1.87 7.65
N ILE A 23 2.85 0.73 8.05
CA ILE A 23 3.27 -0.02 9.22
C ILE A 23 4.65 -0.61 8.89
N ASP A 24 5.70 0.13 9.22
CA ASP A 24 7.09 -0.36 9.30
C ASP A 24 7.33 -1.17 10.59
N VAL A 25 6.25 -1.65 11.22
CA VAL A 25 6.26 -2.37 12.52
C VAL A 25 6.78 -3.82 12.37
N PHE A 26 7.01 -4.29 11.15
CA PHE A 26 7.42 -5.67 10.88
C PHE A 26 8.79 -5.80 10.22
N ALA A 27 9.68 -4.83 10.39
CA ALA A 27 11.12 -5.06 10.20
C ALA A 27 11.62 -6.04 11.27
N PHE A 28 11.33 -7.33 11.08
CA PHE A 28 11.68 -8.36 12.03
C PHE A 28 13.20 -8.60 11.97
N PRO A 29 13.92 -8.61 13.11
CA PRO A 29 15.33 -8.92 13.12
C PRO A 29 15.58 -10.28 12.45
N ALA A 30 16.71 -10.40 11.76
CA ALA A 30 17.18 -11.68 11.22
C ALA A 30 17.30 -12.68 12.38
N GLY A 31 16.29 -13.55 12.54
CA GLY A 31 16.08 -14.35 13.75
C GLY A 31 14.61 -14.50 14.18
N ALA A 32 13.68 -13.80 13.53
CA ALA A 32 12.23 -13.98 13.70
C ALA A 32 11.81 -15.46 13.67
N ASN A 33 11.03 -15.90 14.66
CA ASN A 33 10.35 -17.19 14.61
C ASN A 33 9.53 -17.26 13.30
N PRO A 34 9.68 -18.31 12.47
CA PRO A 34 8.91 -18.51 11.24
C PRO A 34 7.39 -18.31 11.43
N ALA A 35 6.84 -18.72 12.57
CA ALA A 35 5.43 -18.52 12.91
C ALA A 35 5.08 -17.03 13.05
N MET A 36 5.95 -16.23 13.67
CA MET A 36 5.75 -14.79 13.81
C MET A 36 5.82 -14.07 12.47
N ARG A 37 6.77 -14.47 11.60
CA ARG A 37 6.86 -13.93 10.23
C ARG A 37 5.61 -14.25 9.42
N TRP A 38 5.13 -15.49 9.49
CA TRP A 38 3.90 -15.89 8.81
C TRP A 38 2.68 -15.10 9.29
N MET A 39 2.52 -14.90 10.60
CA MET A 39 1.42 -14.12 11.16
C MET A 39 1.50 -12.64 10.75
N ALA A 40 2.69 -12.03 10.82
CA ALA A 40 2.91 -10.65 10.43
C ALA A 40 2.58 -10.40 8.96
N GLU A 41 3.09 -11.24 8.06
CA GLU A 41 2.82 -11.11 6.63
C GLU A 41 1.35 -11.41 6.30
N SER A 42 0.70 -12.32 7.04
CA SER A 42 -0.74 -12.61 6.89
C SER A 42 -1.59 -11.40 7.30
N LEU A 43 -1.23 -10.75 8.41
CA LEU A 43 -1.86 -9.51 8.86
C LEU A 43 -1.65 -8.37 7.87
N ALA A 44 -0.44 -8.21 7.34
CA ALA A 44 -0.14 -7.19 6.33
C ALA A 44 -0.95 -7.41 5.04
N PHE A 45 -1.05 -8.66 4.58
CA PHE A 45 -1.88 -9.02 3.43
C PHE A 45 -3.37 -8.72 3.68
N ALA A 46 -3.90 -9.13 4.83
CA ALA A 46 -5.29 -8.88 5.19
C ALA A 46 -5.59 -7.38 5.34
N ALA A 47 -4.69 -6.61 5.97
CA ALA A 47 -4.83 -5.17 6.12
C ALA A 47 -4.87 -4.45 4.77
N LYS A 48 -4.01 -4.84 3.82
CA LYS A 48 -4.00 -4.28 2.47
C LYS A 48 -5.32 -4.53 1.73
N ARG A 49 -5.89 -5.72 1.88
CA ARG A 49 -7.20 -6.07 1.30
C ARG A 49 -8.36 -5.29 1.89
N LEU A 50 -8.38 -5.15 3.22
CA LEU A 50 -9.41 -4.37 3.91
C LEU A 50 -9.33 -2.89 3.50
N THR A 51 -8.12 -2.36 3.34
CA THR A 51 -7.89 -0.99 2.86
C THR A 51 -8.48 -0.81 1.47
N ALA A 52 -8.13 -1.67 0.50
CA ALA A 52 -8.66 -1.59 -0.86
C ALA A 52 -10.19 -1.70 -0.93
N GLN A 53 -10.79 -2.57 -0.11
CA GLN A 53 -12.26 -2.68 0.00
C GLN A 53 -12.89 -1.41 0.60
N SER A 54 -12.27 -0.84 1.62
CA SER A 54 -12.76 0.39 2.24
C SER A 54 -12.72 1.58 1.29
N GLU A 55 -11.64 1.71 0.50
CA GLU A 55 -11.50 2.74 -0.54
C GLU A 55 -12.58 2.58 -1.62
N HIS A 56 -12.86 1.33 -2.02
CA HIS A 56 -13.94 1.04 -2.96
C HIS A 56 -15.32 1.44 -2.40
N LEU A 57 -15.60 1.13 -1.14
CA LEU A 57 -16.85 1.53 -0.48
C LEU A 57 -16.98 3.06 -0.35
N VAL A 58 -15.90 3.76 -0.01
CA VAL A 58 -15.87 5.22 0.01
C VAL A 58 -16.13 5.80 -1.38
N ALA A 59 -15.55 5.21 -2.42
CA ALA A 59 -15.77 5.64 -3.79
C ALA A 59 -17.22 5.37 -4.25
N LEU A 60 -17.81 4.23 -3.86
CA LEU A 60 -19.23 3.93 -4.10
C LEU A 60 -20.16 4.93 -3.42
N GLY A 61 -19.88 5.31 -2.17
CA GLY A 61 -20.66 6.30 -1.44
C GLY A 61 -20.62 7.70 -2.05
N ARG A 62 -19.67 7.97 -2.96
CA ARG A 62 -19.53 9.22 -3.70
C ARG A 62 -20.19 9.18 -5.09
N CYS A 63 -20.68 8.03 -5.55
CA CYS A 63 -21.36 7.94 -6.84
C CYS A 63 -22.71 8.68 -6.80
N GLY A 64 -22.97 9.53 -7.80
CA GLY A 64 -24.23 10.28 -7.92
C GLY A 64 -25.34 9.47 -8.61
N SER A 65 -24.99 8.31 -9.17
CA SER A 65 -25.93 7.45 -9.89
C SER A 65 -25.57 5.97 -9.83
N ILE A 66 -26.56 5.11 -10.07
CA ILE A 66 -26.39 3.65 -10.16
C ILE A 66 -25.45 3.27 -11.30
N VAL A 67 -25.46 4.00 -12.42
CA VAL A 67 -24.60 3.73 -13.58
C VAL A 67 -23.13 3.98 -13.24
N GLU A 68 -22.83 5.03 -12.48
CA GLU A 68 -21.47 5.29 -12.00
C GLU A 68 -21.01 4.23 -11.00
N ALA A 69 -21.88 3.83 -10.07
CA ALA A 69 -21.58 2.75 -9.13
C ALA A 69 -21.30 1.43 -9.86
N GLN A 70 -22.10 1.08 -10.88
CA GLN A 70 -21.91 -0.14 -11.66
C GLN A 70 -20.57 -0.13 -12.42
N LYS A 71 -20.20 1.00 -13.03
CA LYS A 71 -18.89 1.15 -13.71
C LYS A 71 -17.74 1.00 -12.72
N LEU A 72 -17.86 1.62 -11.55
CA LEU A 72 -16.84 1.55 -10.50
C LEU A 72 -16.67 0.13 -9.98
N THR A 73 -17.76 -0.59 -9.71
CA THR A 73 -17.73 -2.00 -9.28
C THR A 73 -17.13 -2.90 -10.36
N ALA A 74 -17.50 -2.71 -11.62
CA ALA A 74 -16.93 -3.50 -12.72
C ALA A 74 -15.40 -3.29 -12.85
N ALA A 75 -14.94 -2.04 -12.72
CA ALA A 75 -13.52 -1.72 -12.75
C ALA A 75 -12.77 -2.31 -11.54
N TYR A 76 -13.36 -2.23 -10.34
CA TYR A 76 -12.79 -2.83 -9.14
C TYR A 76 -12.64 -4.36 -9.29
N LEU A 77 -13.70 -5.05 -9.73
CA LEU A 77 -13.67 -6.51 -9.92
C LEU A 77 -12.68 -6.95 -10.99
N ALA A 78 -12.58 -6.21 -12.10
CA ALA A 78 -11.64 -6.51 -13.18
C ALA A 78 -10.18 -6.47 -12.70
N ARG A 79 -9.88 -5.64 -11.70
CA ARG A 79 -8.52 -5.47 -11.16
C ARG A 79 -8.25 -6.30 -9.90
N ALA A 80 -9.27 -6.53 -9.07
CA ALA A 80 -9.16 -7.18 -7.78
C ALA A 80 -8.49 -8.57 -7.87
N ALA A 81 -8.77 -9.35 -8.92
CA ALA A 81 -8.16 -10.67 -9.10
C ALA A 81 -6.65 -10.58 -9.38
N SER A 82 -6.23 -9.63 -10.23
CA SER A 82 -4.82 -9.43 -10.58
C SER A 82 -4.03 -8.87 -9.39
N ASP A 83 -4.57 -7.87 -8.71
CA ASP A 83 -4.00 -7.34 -7.47
C ASP A 83 -3.98 -8.42 -6.37
N CYS A 84 -4.92 -9.38 -6.42
CA CYS A 84 -4.96 -10.54 -5.54
C CYS A 84 -3.74 -11.45 -5.71
N GLN A 85 -3.53 -11.87 -6.94
CA GLN A 85 -2.43 -12.75 -7.30
C GLN A 85 -1.07 -12.10 -7.05
N HIS A 86 -0.90 -10.83 -7.40
CA HIS A 86 0.37 -10.12 -7.21
C HIS A 86 0.77 -10.02 -5.73
N GLU A 87 -0.17 -9.66 -4.87
CA GLU A 87 0.08 -9.54 -3.43
C GLU A 87 0.26 -10.91 -2.77
N ALA A 88 -0.46 -11.94 -3.22
CA ALA A 88 -0.25 -13.30 -2.75
C ALA A 88 1.16 -13.81 -3.14
N GLY A 89 1.63 -13.49 -4.34
CA GLY A 89 3.01 -13.77 -4.76
C GLY A 89 4.05 -13.07 -3.88
N THR A 90 3.81 -11.79 -3.55
CA THR A 90 4.67 -11.02 -2.66
C THR A 90 4.68 -11.61 -1.23
N PHE A 91 3.51 -11.97 -0.71
CA PHE A 91 3.36 -12.65 0.58
C PHE A 91 4.16 -13.95 0.60
N LEU A 92 3.99 -14.81 -0.41
CA LEU A 92 4.71 -16.07 -0.55
C LEU A 92 6.23 -15.84 -0.56
N GLN A 93 6.71 -14.89 -1.35
CA GLN A 93 8.14 -14.56 -1.43
C GLN A 93 8.71 -14.12 -0.07
N ARG A 94 7.96 -13.33 0.70
CA ARG A 94 8.40 -12.84 2.02
C ARG A 94 8.41 -13.93 3.08
N ILE A 95 7.48 -14.88 3.03
CA ILE A 95 7.45 -15.99 4.00
C ILE A 95 8.45 -17.10 3.65
N THR A 96 8.73 -17.35 2.37
CA THR A 96 9.68 -18.40 1.93
C THR A 96 11.13 -17.90 1.90
N GLY A 97 11.36 -16.59 1.95
CA GLY A 97 12.70 -16.00 1.96
C GLY A 97 13.45 -16.11 0.64
N THR A 98 12.75 -16.41 -0.46
CA THR A 98 13.33 -16.40 -1.81
C THR A 98 13.54 -14.96 -2.25
N LYS A 99 14.76 -14.44 -2.08
CA LYS A 99 15.19 -13.18 -2.68
C LYS A 99 15.29 -13.29 -4.19
#